data_AF-A0A847PE72-F1
#
_entry.id   AF-A0A847PE72-F1
#
_cell.length_a   1.000
_cell.length_b   1.000
_cell.length_c   1.000
_cell.angle_alpha   90.00
_cell.angle_beta   90.00
_cell.angle_gamma   90.00
#
_symmetry.space_group_name_H-M   'P 1'
#
loop_
_entity.id
_entity.type
_entity.pdbx_description
1 polymer ?
#
loop_
_entity_poly.entity_id
_entity_poly.type
_entity_poly.pdbx_seq_one_letter_code
_entity_poly.pdbx_strand_id
1 'polypeptide(L)'
;MKGQDLSFRPMLSSDEQAVRELVSEVFKELQKGSSGLSSEGWETLRRYAQPEALLQRKALGCFIELAFVGEELAGLIEMRGADCISLLYVRSKFASQGVGSHLVGRAAARCSQLAPGTRHLRAWVLDEAIPFYEKLGFSRCGARKESGGVASTPFRKSLAFAGRIPATPLHSRKVELFVFSGTGNTLMVARAVSRALEKRSIAVSLRSMEAPCPALPQDTAVGLAFPVAFFSTYPTVLRFIEGLPSGEGREVFLFGTMGGVSFGMQAPLKKELVRKGYRPVAAHLFVMPGNYGNKTMPHERNEARVTKAMEQVEMFVSSMLEGGASFGSGGSLLSFFFYRLAHTRHPWNLFYKLFPFEADVTRCVKCGRCAAICPEKAIVLDPSPQINTQLCQSCQRCVAFCPVSALQVPKKPAEVYRAMPYEDFRRDMLPTSVP
;
A
#
# COMPACT_ATOMS: atom_id res chain seq x y z
N MET A 1 6.20 1.89 22.66
CA MET A 1 4.97 1.17 23.05
C MET A 1 4.30 0.60 21.80
N LYS A 2 3.78 -0.62 21.93
CA LYS A 2 3.21 -1.45 20.86
C LYS A 2 1.86 -0.90 20.37
N GLY A 3 1.55 -1.17 19.10
CA GLY A 3 0.40 -0.71 18.34
C GLY A 3 -0.91 -0.61 19.12
N GLN A 4 -1.31 0.62 19.44
CA GLN A 4 -2.71 0.95 19.60
C GLN A 4 -3.29 1.16 18.20
N ASP A 5 -4.50 0.64 17.98
CA ASP A 5 -5.16 0.71 16.67
C ASP A 5 -5.62 2.15 16.43
N LEU A 6 -4.90 2.85 15.55
CA LEU A 6 -5.19 4.24 15.19
C LEU A 6 -6.19 4.22 14.03
N SER A 7 -7.42 4.66 14.27
CA SER A 7 -8.48 4.70 13.28
C SER A 7 -8.92 6.13 12.98
N PHE A 8 -9.55 6.34 11.82
CA PHE A 8 -9.98 7.66 11.36
C PHE A 8 -11.33 7.58 10.69
N ARG A 9 -12.18 8.57 10.94
CA ARG A 9 -13.44 8.73 10.23
C ARG A 9 -13.90 10.19 10.23
N PRO A 10 -14.81 10.57 9.31
CA PRO A 10 -15.46 11.87 9.39
C PRO A 10 -16.22 12.06 10.71
N MET A 11 -16.31 13.30 11.17
CA MET A 11 -17.17 13.69 12.30
C MET A 11 -18.65 13.46 11.96
N LEU A 12 -19.40 12.88 12.89
CA LEU A 12 -20.85 12.69 12.86
C LEU A 12 -21.50 13.60 13.91
N SER A 13 -22.80 13.86 13.80
CA SER A 13 -23.54 14.64 14.81
C SER A 13 -23.55 13.94 16.17
N SER A 14 -23.44 12.61 16.21
CA SER A 14 -23.32 11.84 17.45
C SER A 14 -22.00 12.06 18.20
N ASP A 15 -21.00 12.71 17.59
CA ASP A 15 -19.67 12.91 18.19
C ASP A 15 -19.58 14.18 19.03
N GLU A 16 -20.65 14.99 19.11
CA GLU A 16 -20.63 16.30 19.76
C GLU A 16 -20.04 16.26 21.17
N GLN A 17 -20.47 15.28 21.98
CA GLN A 17 -20.00 15.13 23.35
C GLN A 17 -18.51 14.81 23.42
N ALA A 18 -18.03 13.84 22.62
CA ALA A 18 -16.62 13.45 22.59
C ALA A 18 -15.73 14.60 22.09
N VAL A 19 -16.19 15.36 21.09
CA VAL A 19 -15.49 16.54 20.58
C VAL A 19 -15.45 17.65 21.62
N ARG A 20 -16.55 17.89 22.35
CA ARG A 20 -16.61 18.87 23.45
C ARG A 20 -15.58 18.55 24.54
N GLU A 21 -15.45 17.27 24.90
CA GLU A 21 -14.46 16.81 25.87
C GLU A 21 -13.02 17.00 25.37
N LEU A 22 -12.74 16.60 24.12
CA LEU A 22 -11.44 16.82 23.47
C LEU A 22 -11.05 18.31 23.49
N VAL A 23 -11.97 19.18 23.08
CA VAL A 23 -11.75 20.63 23.05
C VAL A 23 -11.50 21.16 24.47
N SER A 24 -12.30 20.76 25.45
CA SER A 24 -12.13 21.16 26.85
C SER A 24 -10.74 20.81 27.39
N GLU A 25 -10.27 19.59 27.14
CA GLU A 25 -8.95 19.15 27.57
C GLU A 25 -7.81 19.91 26.90
N VAL A 26 -7.88 20.08 25.58
CA VAL A 26 -6.86 20.84 24.85
C VAL A 26 -6.81 22.29 25.33
N PHE A 27 -7.97 22.91 25.62
CA PHE A 27 -8.02 24.27 26.16
C PHE A 27 -7.41 24.36 27.56
N LYS A 28 -7.70 23.39 28.45
CA LYS A 28 -7.07 23.34 29.78
C LYS A 28 -5.54 23.29 29.68
N GLU A 29 -5.00 22.52 28.74
CA GLU A 29 -3.56 22.44 28.51
C GLU A 29 -2.99 23.72 27.89
N LEU A 30 -3.67 24.32 26.91
CA LEU A 30 -3.25 25.60 26.32
C LEU A 30 -3.24 26.73 27.36
N GLN A 31 -4.23 26.77 28.26
CA GLN A 31 -4.29 27.76 29.34
C GLN A 31 -3.14 27.63 30.34
N LYS A 32 -2.68 26.41 30.63
CA LYS A 32 -1.49 26.18 31.50
C LYS A 32 -0.21 26.75 30.87
N GLY A 33 -0.15 26.82 29.55
CA GLY A 33 1.00 27.33 28.79
C GLY A 33 0.89 28.80 28.38
N SER A 34 -0.25 29.47 28.59
CA SER A 34 -0.50 30.80 28.03
C SER A 34 -0.18 31.94 29.00
N SER A 35 0.62 32.90 28.54
CA SER A 35 0.89 34.20 29.17
C SER A 35 0.35 35.40 28.37
N GLY A 36 -0.46 35.21 27.31
CA GLY A 36 -0.73 36.30 26.35
C GLY A 36 -2.13 36.49 25.73
N LEU A 37 -3.10 35.56 25.85
CA LEU A 37 -4.46 35.79 25.29
C LEU A 37 -5.37 36.55 26.27
N SER A 38 -6.13 37.52 25.77
CA SER A 38 -7.16 38.22 26.53
C SER A 38 -8.36 37.32 26.84
N SER A 39 -9.18 37.70 27.82
CA SER A 39 -10.44 37.02 28.15
C SER A 39 -11.37 36.90 26.93
N GLU A 40 -11.41 37.96 26.11
CA GLU A 40 -12.15 37.99 24.85
C GLU A 40 -11.59 36.99 23.84
N GLY A 41 -10.27 36.92 23.67
CA GLY A 41 -9.62 35.94 22.79
C GLY A 41 -9.94 34.50 23.16
N TRP A 42 -9.95 34.19 24.46
CA TRP A 42 -10.36 32.88 24.97
C TRP A 42 -11.82 32.56 24.66
N GLU A 43 -12.72 33.53 24.78
CA GLU A 43 -14.13 33.35 24.45
C GLU A 43 -14.32 33.11 22.94
N THR A 44 -13.63 33.89 22.10
CA THR A 44 -13.60 33.71 20.65
C THR A 44 -13.16 32.31 20.26
N LEU A 45 -12.04 31.82 20.83
CA LEU A 45 -11.56 30.47 20.57
C LEU A 45 -12.54 29.39 21.01
N ARG A 46 -13.15 29.54 22.20
CA ARG A 46 -14.13 28.57 22.71
C ARG A 46 -15.34 28.48 21.78
N ARG A 47 -15.90 29.63 21.39
CA ARG A 47 -17.04 29.69 20.46
C ARG A 47 -16.70 29.07 19.11
N TYR A 48 -15.48 29.29 18.62
CA TYR A 48 -15.03 28.73 17.34
C TYR A 48 -14.90 27.19 17.36
N ALA A 49 -14.43 26.63 18.48
CA ALA A 49 -14.17 25.20 18.65
C ALA A 49 -15.38 24.38 19.14
N GLN A 50 -16.53 25.01 19.38
CA GLN A 50 -17.73 24.29 19.82
C GLN A 50 -18.22 23.28 18.77
N PRO A 51 -18.67 22.08 19.18
CA PRO A 51 -19.17 21.05 18.26
C PRO A 51 -20.27 21.55 17.31
N GLU A 52 -21.16 22.40 17.80
CA GLU A 52 -22.26 22.98 17.03
C GLU A 52 -21.71 23.89 15.92
N ALA A 53 -20.69 24.70 16.22
CA ALA A 53 -20.02 25.56 15.25
C ALA A 53 -19.25 24.74 14.20
N LEU A 54 -18.65 23.61 14.61
CA LEU A 54 -17.99 22.66 13.72
C LEU A 54 -18.99 22.01 12.74
N LEU A 55 -20.15 21.56 13.24
CA LEU A 55 -21.21 20.97 12.40
C LEU A 55 -21.80 22.00 11.43
N GLN A 56 -22.00 23.25 11.85
CA GLN A 56 -22.41 24.33 10.97
C GLN A 56 -21.40 24.56 9.83
N ARG A 57 -20.10 24.63 10.16
CA ARG A 57 -19.04 24.78 9.14
C ARG A 57 -18.94 23.57 8.22
N LYS A 58 -19.18 22.37 8.74
CA LYS A 58 -19.29 21.15 7.93
C LYS A 58 -20.44 21.25 6.91
N ALA A 59 -21.60 21.76 7.32
CA ALA A 59 -22.72 22.01 6.41
C ALA A 59 -22.39 23.05 5.33
N LEU A 60 -21.50 24.00 5.62
CA LEU A 60 -20.97 25.00 4.68
C LEU A 60 -19.78 24.51 3.84
N GLY A 61 -19.49 23.20 3.83
CA GLY A 61 -18.48 22.60 2.96
C GLY A 61 -17.10 22.44 3.58
N CYS A 62 -16.92 22.72 4.88
CA CYS A 62 -15.73 22.24 5.59
C CYS A 62 -15.80 20.72 5.77
N PHE A 63 -14.64 20.06 5.84
CA PHE A 63 -14.60 18.66 6.25
C PHE A 63 -13.82 18.50 7.54
N ILE A 64 -14.31 17.58 8.37
CA ILE A 64 -13.77 17.32 9.70
C ILE A 64 -13.46 15.83 9.80
N GLU A 65 -12.20 15.51 10.05
CA GLU A 65 -11.74 14.14 10.29
C GLU A 65 -11.37 13.99 11.76
N LEU A 66 -11.84 12.89 12.36
CA LEU A 66 -11.54 12.48 13.72
C LEU A 66 -10.50 11.36 13.70
N ALA A 67 -9.62 11.36 14.69
CA ALA A 67 -8.66 10.29 14.94
C ALA A 67 -8.95 9.63 16.28
N PHE A 68 -9.00 8.29 16.29
CA PHE A 68 -9.28 7.50 17.49
C PHE A 68 -8.10 6.58 17.79
N VAL A 69 -7.79 6.44 19.08
CA VAL A 69 -6.82 5.47 19.59
C VAL A 69 -7.61 4.44 20.40
N GLY A 70 -7.84 3.27 19.80
CA GLY A 70 -8.91 2.38 20.26
C GLY A 70 -10.28 3.04 20.05
N GLU A 71 -11.10 3.12 21.10
CA GLU A 71 -12.41 3.77 21.06
C GLU A 71 -12.36 5.25 21.46
N GLU A 72 -11.20 5.74 21.93
CA GLU A 72 -11.10 7.09 22.46
C GLU A 72 -10.74 8.11 21.38
N LEU A 73 -11.48 9.23 21.33
CA LEU A 73 -11.19 10.34 20.43
C LEU A 73 -9.87 11.04 20.80
N ALA A 74 -8.85 10.79 20.00
CA ALA A 74 -7.48 11.24 20.24
C ALA A 74 -7.16 12.61 19.63
N GLY A 75 -7.86 12.99 18.56
CA GLY A 75 -7.68 14.29 17.91
C GLY A 75 -8.66 14.54 16.79
N LEU A 76 -8.67 15.76 16.27
CA LEU A 76 -9.47 16.15 15.13
C LEU A 76 -8.74 17.16 14.26
N ILE A 77 -9.06 17.18 12.97
CA ILE A 77 -8.66 18.23 12.04
C ILE A 77 -9.87 18.71 11.24
N GLU A 78 -10.04 20.02 11.17
CA GLU A 78 -11.01 20.70 10.32
C GLU A 78 -10.29 21.42 9.18
N MET A 79 -10.79 21.20 7.97
CA MET A 79 -10.31 21.85 6.76
C MET A 79 -11.41 22.71 6.14
N ARG A 80 -11.04 23.96 5.83
CA ARG A 80 -11.85 24.88 5.03
C ARG A 80 -11.32 24.90 3.60
N GLY A 81 -12.18 24.52 2.66
CA GLY A 81 -11.80 24.40 1.25
C GLY A 81 -10.72 23.35 1.02
N ALA A 82 -9.90 23.56 0.00
CA ALA A 82 -8.91 22.58 -0.46
C ALA A 82 -7.48 22.84 0.04
N ASP A 83 -7.26 23.78 0.96
CA ASP A 83 -5.91 24.12 1.40
C ASP A 83 -5.77 24.71 2.81
N CYS A 84 -6.85 25.07 3.52
CA CYS A 84 -6.75 25.78 4.80
C CYS A 84 -7.15 24.88 5.97
N ILE A 85 -6.23 24.65 6.91
CA ILE A 85 -6.53 24.09 8.23
C ILE A 85 -7.20 25.18 9.05
N SER A 86 -8.44 24.92 9.47
CA SER A 86 -9.20 25.80 10.35
C SER A 86 -9.01 25.43 11.82
N LEU A 87 -8.89 24.13 12.12
CA LEU A 87 -8.71 23.63 13.48
C LEU A 87 -7.89 22.35 13.45
N LEU A 88 -6.96 22.18 14.39
CA LEU A 88 -6.20 20.95 14.58
C LEU A 88 -5.90 20.76 16.06
N TYR A 89 -6.51 19.74 16.66
CA TYR A 89 -6.37 19.42 18.08
C TYR A 89 -6.01 17.96 18.30
N VAL A 90 -5.13 17.71 19.25
CA VAL A 90 -4.67 16.37 19.66
C VAL A 90 -4.57 16.35 21.17
N ARG A 91 -5.14 15.35 21.85
CA ARG A 91 -4.99 15.24 23.32
C ARG A 91 -3.52 15.02 23.67
N SER A 92 -3.04 15.71 24.70
CA SER A 92 -1.64 15.64 25.15
C SER A 92 -1.20 14.21 25.50
N LYS A 93 -2.09 13.38 26.06
CA LYS A 93 -1.79 11.96 26.33
C LYS A 93 -1.51 11.11 25.08
N PHE A 94 -1.95 11.56 23.91
CA PHE A 94 -1.65 10.95 22.62
C PHE A 94 -0.59 11.73 21.82
N ALA A 95 0.06 12.72 22.44
CA ALA A 95 1.19 13.41 21.83
C ALA A 95 2.33 12.42 21.55
N SER A 96 3.11 12.71 20.51
CA SER A 96 4.22 11.85 20.05
C SER A 96 3.84 10.44 19.58
N GLN A 97 2.54 10.12 19.47
CA GLN A 97 2.04 8.87 18.88
C GLN A 97 1.71 9.01 17.38
N GLY A 98 2.03 10.16 16.78
CA GLY A 98 1.82 10.42 15.35
C GLY A 98 0.39 10.83 14.97
N VAL A 99 -0.54 11.00 15.91
CA VAL A 99 -1.94 11.39 15.63
C VAL A 99 -2.02 12.65 14.76
N GLY A 100 -1.34 13.73 15.16
CA GLY A 100 -1.29 14.98 14.40
C GLY A 100 -0.72 14.81 12.99
N SER A 101 0.38 14.05 12.85
CA SER A 101 1.01 13.78 11.55
C SER A 101 0.07 13.01 10.61
N HIS A 102 -0.67 12.03 11.13
CA HIS A 102 -1.64 11.29 10.32
C HIS A 102 -2.85 12.13 9.94
N LEU A 103 -3.39 12.93 10.86
CA LEU A 103 -4.48 13.87 10.56
C LEU A 103 -4.10 14.85 9.44
N VAL A 104 -2.92 15.46 9.53
CA VAL A 104 -2.39 16.35 8.47
C VAL A 104 -2.18 15.59 7.16
N GLY A 105 -1.64 14.37 7.20
CA GLY A 105 -1.43 13.55 6.01
C GLY A 105 -2.75 13.18 5.30
N ARG A 106 -3.79 12.86 6.07
CA ARG A 106 -5.14 12.57 5.53
C ARG A 106 -5.79 13.82 4.96
N ALA A 107 -5.72 14.95 5.66
CA ALA A 107 -6.21 16.23 5.16
C ALA A 107 -5.53 16.62 3.85
N ALA A 108 -4.20 16.49 3.77
CA ALA A 108 -3.44 16.73 2.54
C ALA A 108 -3.92 15.85 1.37
N ALA A 109 -4.16 14.56 1.62
CA ALA A 109 -4.65 13.63 0.60
C ALA A 109 -6.04 14.04 0.09
N ARG A 110 -6.97 14.38 1.00
CA ARG A 110 -8.32 14.82 0.65
C ARG A 110 -8.34 16.16 -0.07
N CYS A 111 -7.53 17.12 0.38
CA CYS A 111 -7.33 18.40 -0.29
C CYS A 111 -6.80 18.23 -1.73
N SER A 112 -5.88 17.29 -1.93
CA SER A 112 -5.35 16.98 -3.27
C SER A 112 -6.41 16.36 -4.19
N GLN A 113 -7.41 15.67 -3.64
CA GLN A 113 -8.55 15.15 -4.42
C GLN A 113 -9.55 16.26 -4.76
N LEU A 114 -9.83 17.16 -3.82
CA LEU A 114 -10.74 18.29 -4.01
C LEU A 114 -10.19 19.34 -4.99
N ALA A 115 -8.88 19.61 -4.93
CA ALA A 115 -8.20 20.49 -5.86
C ALA A 115 -6.80 19.93 -6.19
N PRO A 116 -6.64 19.24 -7.33
CA PRO A 116 -5.37 18.65 -7.77
C PRO A 116 -4.20 19.64 -7.92
N GLY A 117 -4.49 20.95 -7.92
CA GLY A 117 -3.51 22.04 -7.92
C GLY A 117 -2.94 22.42 -6.56
N THR A 118 -3.50 21.95 -5.43
CA THR A 118 -3.05 22.38 -4.10
C THR A 118 -1.58 22.03 -3.86
N ARG A 119 -0.74 23.04 -3.66
CA ARG A 119 0.71 22.90 -3.41
C ARG A 119 1.08 23.03 -1.94
N HIS A 120 0.23 23.67 -1.15
CA HIS A 120 0.51 23.99 0.24
C HIS A 120 -0.75 23.80 1.07
N LEU A 121 -0.59 23.36 2.32
CA LEU A 121 -1.57 23.59 3.36
C LEU A 121 -1.24 24.88 4.09
N ARG A 122 -2.26 25.65 4.44
CA ARG A 122 -2.17 26.90 5.18
C ARG A 122 -2.85 26.73 6.54
N ALA A 123 -2.34 27.40 7.56
CA ALA A 123 -2.96 27.45 8.88
C ALA A 123 -2.68 28.82 9.51
N TRP A 124 -3.62 29.32 10.31
CA TRP A 124 -3.37 30.44 11.24
C TRP A 124 -3.13 29.85 12.62
N VAL A 125 -1.92 30.04 13.14
CA VAL A 125 -1.40 29.29 14.29
C VAL A 125 -1.23 30.24 15.47
N LEU A 126 -1.80 29.88 16.62
CA LEU A 126 -1.58 30.57 17.89
C LEU A 126 -0.11 30.44 18.33
N ASP A 127 0.39 31.42 19.06
CA ASP A 127 1.80 31.46 19.46
C ASP A 127 2.21 30.20 20.27
N GLU A 128 1.31 29.68 21.12
CA GLU A 128 1.49 28.46 21.91
C GLU A 128 1.51 27.19 21.05
N ALA A 129 0.86 27.21 19.89
CA ALA A 129 0.77 26.07 18.98
C ALA A 129 1.93 26.03 17.96
N ILE A 130 2.76 27.07 17.87
CA ILE A 130 3.88 27.15 16.93
C ILE A 130 4.80 25.92 17.01
N PRO A 131 5.30 25.48 18.17
CA PRO A 131 6.22 24.33 18.23
C PRO A 131 5.58 23.03 17.73
N PHE A 132 4.26 22.90 17.88
CA PHE A 132 3.51 21.75 17.39
C PHE A 132 3.43 21.77 15.84
N TYR A 133 3.11 22.92 15.23
CA TYR A 133 3.07 23.04 13.78
C TYR A 133 4.45 22.92 13.11
N GLU A 134 5.50 23.45 13.74
CA GLU A 134 6.89 23.28 13.26
C GLU A 134 7.31 21.81 13.26
N LYS A 135 6.97 21.04 14.32
CA LYS A 135 7.19 19.57 14.36
C LYS A 135 6.41 18.83 13.26
N LEU A 136 5.24 19.34 12.88
CA LEU A 136 4.48 18.82 11.75
C LEU A 136 5.04 19.27 10.39
N GLY A 137 6.12 20.04 10.36
CA GLY A 137 6.81 20.52 9.16
C GLY A 137 6.09 21.66 8.45
N PHE A 138 5.37 22.50 9.20
CA PHE A 138 4.94 23.81 8.73
C PHE A 138 6.03 24.85 8.98
N SER A 139 6.01 25.92 8.19
CA SER A 139 6.91 27.07 8.30
C SER A 139 6.11 28.36 8.26
N ARG A 140 6.51 29.37 9.05
CA ARG A 140 5.94 30.72 9.00
C ARG A 140 6.03 31.30 7.58
N CYS A 141 5.00 32.00 7.14
CA CYS A 141 4.95 32.57 5.79
C CYS A 141 4.39 34.00 5.71
N GLY A 142 4.25 34.69 6.84
CA GLY A 142 3.76 36.05 6.88
C GLY A 142 3.74 36.62 8.29
N ALA A 143 3.26 37.87 8.40
CA ALA A 143 3.20 38.58 9.66
C ALA A 143 2.07 38.07 10.58
N ARG A 144 2.34 38.12 11.88
CA ARG A 144 1.36 37.92 12.95
C ARG A 144 0.20 38.92 12.80
N LYS A 145 -1.02 38.45 12.99
CA LYS A 145 -2.24 39.29 12.97
C LYS A 145 -3.09 38.99 14.19
N GLU A 146 -3.84 39.98 14.63
CA GLU A 146 -4.80 39.85 15.71
C GLU A 146 -6.21 40.15 15.19
N SER A 147 -7.17 39.30 15.56
CA SER A 147 -8.57 39.46 15.20
C SER A 147 -9.44 38.88 16.31
N GLY A 148 -10.38 39.66 16.85
CA GLY A 148 -11.28 39.22 17.92
C GLY A 148 -10.55 38.74 19.18
N GLY A 149 -9.47 39.43 19.58
CA GLY A 149 -8.62 39.08 20.72
C GLY A 149 -7.72 37.85 20.51
N VAL A 150 -7.70 37.27 19.32
CA VAL A 150 -6.90 36.08 18.99
C VAL A 150 -5.75 36.48 18.08
N ALA A 151 -4.54 36.47 18.63
CA ALA A 151 -3.32 36.66 17.86
C ALA A 151 -2.86 35.34 17.23
N SER A 152 -2.62 35.36 15.92
CA SER A 152 -2.18 34.19 15.16
C SER A 152 -1.18 34.55 14.06
N THR A 153 -0.29 33.62 13.76
CA THR A 153 0.72 33.74 12.72
C THR A 153 0.37 32.81 11.55
N PRO A 154 0.47 33.26 10.28
CA PRO A 154 0.21 32.41 9.14
C PRO A 154 1.37 31.45 8.89
N PHE A 155 1.04 30.16 8.82
CA PHE A 155 1.95 29.08 8.50
C PHE A 155 1.55 28.41 7.19
N ARG A 156 2.55 27.90 6.49
CA ARG A 156 2.37 27.03 5.32
C ARG A 156 3.17 25.75 5.50
N LYS A 157 2.62 24.63 5.06
CA LYS A 157 3.34 23.40 4.82
C LYS A 157 3.33 23.13 3.34
N SER A 158 4.52 23.10 2.73
CA SER A 158 4.64 22.54 1.39
C SER A 158 4.18 21.10 1.46
N LEU A 159 3.13 20.80 0.71
CA LEU A 159 2.83 19.42 0.42
C LEU A 159 4.02 18.94 -0.38
N ALA A 160 4.75 17.95 0.16
CA ALA A 160 5.76 17.28 -0.62
C ALA A 160 5.03 16.78 -1.86
N PHE A 161 5.25 17.48 -2.97
CA PHE A 161 5.00 16.94 -4.28
C PHE A 161 6.05 15.86 -4.39
N ALA A 162 5.73 14.69 -3.83
CA ALA A 162 6.57 13.53 -3.88
C ALA A 162 6.53 13.10 -5.34
N GLY A 163 7.28 13.78 -6.21
CA GLY A 163 7.34 13.59 -7.66
C GLY A 163 6.10 12.93 -8.26
N ARG A 164 4.90 13.48 -8.00
CA ARG A 164 3.70 13.00 -8.65
C ARG A 164 3.64 13.74 -9.97
N ILE A 165 4.28 13.19 -11.00
CA ILE A 165 3.67 13.25 -12.33
C ILE A 165 2.17 13.06 -12.07
N PRO A 166 1.28 14.02 -12.44
CA PRO A 166 -0.14 13.88 -12.18
C PRO A 166 -0.53 12.47 -12.60
N ALA A 167 -1.18 11.74 -11.68
CA ALA A 167 -1.61 10.37 -11.92
C ALA A 167 -2.38 10.38 -13.24
N THR A 168 -1.70 9.89 -14.28
CA THR A 168 -2.23 9.96 -15.63
C THR A 168 -3.12 8.74 -15.76
N PRO A 169 -4.40 8.90 -16.11
CA PRO A 169 -5.28 7.77 -16.32
C PRO A 169 -4.65 6.73 -17.24
N LEU A 170 -5.04 5.47 -17.05
CA LEU A 170 -4.84 4.46 -18.07
C LEU A 170 -5.80 4.75 -19.24
N HIS A 171 -5.26 5.11 -20.39
CA HIS A 171 -6.03 5.42 -21.60
C HIS A 171 -6.15 4.23 -22.56
N SER A 172 -5.18 3.32 -22.53
CA SER A 172 -5.14 2.16 -23.43
C SER A 172 -6.36 1.25 -23.25
N ARG A 173 -6.94 0.82 -24.37
CA ARG A 173 -8.09 -0.11 -24.40
C ARG A 173 -7.67 -1.58 -24.47
N LYS A 174 -6.38 -1.85 -24.53
CA LYS A 174 -5.79 -3.20 -24.47
C LYS A 174 -4.73 -3.26 -23.39
N VAL A 175 -4.70 -4.36 -22.66
CA VAL A 175 -3.71 -4.63 -21.61
C VAL A 175 -3.13 -6.02 -21.83
N GLU A 176 -1.81 -6.09 -21.86
CA GLU A 176 -1.06 -7.33 -21.71
C GLU A 176 -0.61 -7.43 -20.25
N LEU A 177 -1.29 -8.28 -19.49
CA LEU A 177 -1.09 -8.49 -18.06
C LEU A 177 -0.15 -9.67 -17.83
N PHE A 178 1.10 -9.35 -17.54
CA PHE A 178 2.12 -10.34 -17.20
C PHE A 178 2.04 -10.70 -15.73
N VAL A 179 2.05 -12.00 -15.43
CA VAL A 179 1.84 -12.55 -14.10
C VAL A 179 2.95 -13.52 -13.73
N PHE A 180 3.51 -13.35 -12.53
CA PHE A 180 4.22 -14.41 -11.83
C PHE A 180 3.43 -14.77 -10.57
N SER A 181 3.23 -16.05 -10.29
CA SER A 181 2.56 -16.48 -9.06
C SER A 181 3.19 -17.72 -8.45
N GLY A 182 3.37 -17.72 -7.13
CA GLY A 182 3.86 -18.89 -6.39
C GLY A 182 2.72 -19.86 -6.07
N THR A 183 1.82 -19.44 -5.18
CA THR A 183 0.75 -20.28 -4.59
C THR A 183 -0.64 -19.93 -5.12
N GLY A 184 -0.73 -19.12 -6.18
CA GLY A 184 -1.98 -18.71 -6.82
C GLY A 184 -2.57 -17.37 -6.33
N ASN A 185 -2.10 -16.80 -5.22
CA ASN A 185 -2.61 -15.51 -4.70
C ASN A 185 -2.60 -14.41 -5.76
N THR A 186 -1.45 -14.22 -6.41
CA THR A 186 -1.28 -13.19 -7.43
C THR A 186 -2.12 -13.46 -8.68
N LEU A 187 -2.25 -14.73 -9.08
CA LEU A 187 -3.10 -15.12 -10.21
C LEU A 187 -4.59 -14.90 -9.91
N MET A 188 -5.01 -15.15 -8.68
CA MET A 188 -6.38 -14.85 -8.22
C MET A 188 -6.69 -13.35 -8.36
N VAL A 189 -5.81 -12.49 -7.85
CA VAL A 189 -5.94 -11.03 -7.99
C VAL A 189 -5.86 -10.61 -9.47
N ALA A 190 -4.96 -11.19 -10.25
CA ALA A 190 -4.83 -10.89 -11.67
C ALA A 190 -6.11 -11.21 -12.44
N ARG A 191 -6.73 -12.38 -12.21
CA ARG A 191 -8.04 -12.72 -12.80
C ARG A 191 -9.12 -11.73 -12.39
N ALA A 192 -9.12 -11.26 -11.14
CA ALA A 192 -10.09 -10.27 -10.68
C ALA A 192 -9.88 -8.90 -11.33
N VAL A 193 -8.63 -8.45 -11.46
CA VAL A 193 -8.26 -7.21 -12.17
C VAL A 193 -8.61 -7.31 -13.66
N SER A 194 -8.34 -8.44 -14.32
CA SER A 194 -8.73 -8.66 -15.73
C SER A 194 -10.23 -8.51 -15.92
N ARG A 195 -11.04 -9.23 -15.13
CA ARG A 195 -12.51 -9.11 -15.18
C ARG A 195 -12.99 -7.70 -14.92
N ALA A 196 -12.36 -7.01 -13.96
CA ALA A 196 -12.69 -5.63 -13.67
C ALA A 196 -12.38 -4.73 -14.87
N LEU A 197 -11.23 -4.86 -15.54
CA LEU A 197 -10.92 -4.08 -16.74
C LEU A 197 -11.85 -4.41 -17.92
N GLU A 198 -12.15 -5.69 -18.15
CA GLU A 198 -13.04 -6.16 -19.21
C GLU A 198 -14.46 -5.60 -19.07
N LYS A 199 -14.99 -5.52 -17.84
CA LYS A 199 -16.27 -4.84 -17.56
C LYS A 199 -16.29 -3.37 -18.01
N ARG A 200 -15.13 -2.73 -18.17
CA ARG A 200 -14.96 -1.34 -18.65
C ARG A 200 -14.52 -1.29 -20.11
N SER A 201 -14.77 -2.39 -20.85
CA SER A 201 -14.43 -2.53 -22.28
C SER A 201 -12.94 -2.35 -22.57
N ILE A 202 -12.08 -2.83 -21.67
CA ILE A 202 -10.64 -2.91 -21.87
C ILE A 202 -10.28 -4.38 -22.06
N ALA A 203 -9.79 -4.74 -23.24
CA ALA A 203 -9.39 -6.11 -23.54
C ALA A 203 -8.13 -6.49 -22.76
N VAL A 204 -8.13 -7.64 -22.09
CA VAL A 204 -6.98 -8.11 -21.31
C VAL A 204 -6.51 -9.46 -21.83
N SER A 205 -5.21 -9.57 -22.09
CA SER A 205 -4.52 -10.84 -22.32
C SER A 205 -3.62 -11.13 -21.12
N LEU A 206 -3.73 -12.34 -20.56
CA LEU A 206 -2.94 -12.76 -19.41
C LEU A 206 -1.77 -13.62 -19.89
N ARG A 207 -0.55 -13.30 -19.47
CA ARG A 207 0.67 -14.03 -19.83
C ARG A 207 1.55 -14.33 -18.62
N SER A 208 2.30 -15.41 -18.67
CA SER A 208 3.30 -15.73 -17.65
C SER A 208 4.56 -14.87 -17.82
N MET A 209 5.14 -14.40 -16.71
CA MET A 209 6.47 -13.77 -16.68
C MET A 209 7.62 -14.78 -16.81
N GLU A 210 7.32 -16.08 -16.88
CA GLU A 210 8.33 -17.14 -17.07
C GLU A 210 8.78 -17.26 -18.53
N ALA A 211 8.08 -16.58 -19.45
CA ALA A 211 8.46 -16.42 -20.84
C ALA A 211 8.87 -14.96 -21.13
N PRO A 212 9.74 -14.72 -22.14
CA PRO A 212 10.07 -13.36 -22.58
C PRO A 212 8.83 -12.57 -23.01
N CYS A 213 8.88 -11.24 -22.83
CA CYS A 213 7.85 -10.35 -23.33
C CYS A 213 7.82 -10.40 -24.87
N PRO A 214 6.67 -10.70 -25.50
CA PRO A 214 6.55 -10.64 -26.96
C PRO A 214 6.53 -9.18 -27.45
N ALA A 215 6.62 -8.99 -28.77
CA ALA A 215 6.32 -7.69 -29.36
C ALA A 215 4.87 -7.29 -29.05
N LEU A 216 4.68 -6.07 -28.57
CA LEU A 216 3.36 -5.55 -28.17
C LEU A 216 2.90 -4.48 -29.15
N PRO A 217 1.62 -4.47 -29.54
CA PRO A 217 1.04 -3.35 -30.29
C PRO A 217 1.22 -2.01 -29.55
N GLN A 218 1.33 -0.93 -30.31
CA GLN A 218 1.60 0.40 -29.75
C GLN A 218 0.48 0.90 -28.81
N ASP A 219 -0.77 0.48 -29.05
CA ASP A 219 -1.97 0.81 -28.27
C ASP A 219 -2.21 -0.11 -27.06
N THR A 220 -1.22 -0.91 -26.69
CA THR A 220 -1.32 -1.88 -25.59
C THR A 220 -0.57 -1.40 -24.35
N ALA A 221 -1.27 -1.30 -23.22
CA ALA A 221 -0.63 -1.08 -21.93
C ALA A 221 -0.07 -2.37 -21.33
N VAL A 222 0.91 -2.23 -20.46
CA VAL A 222 1.54 -3.35 -19.74
C VAL A 222 1.03 -3.39 -18.30
N GLY A 223 0.50 -4.54 -17.88
CA GLY A 223 0.24 -4.84 -16.48
C GLY A 223 1.30 -5.78 -15.92
N LEU A 224 1.82 -5.49 -14.72
CA LEU A 224 2.79 -6.35 -14.03
C LEU A 224 2.20 -6.84 -12.70
N ALA A 225 1.98 -8.15 -12.59
CA ALA A 225 1.41 -8.80 -11.42
C ALA A 225 2.39 -9.80 -10.80
N PHE A 226 2.87 -9.53 -9.58
CA PHE A 226 3.83 -10.44 -8.94
C PHE A 226 3.76 -10.42 -7.41
N PRO A 227 4.12 -11.52 -6.73
CA PRO A 227 4.27 -11.55 -5.29
C PRO A 227 5.47 -10.72 -4.83
N VAL A 228 5.31 -10.09 -3.66
CA VAL A 228 6.42 -9.50 -2.90
C VAL A 228 7.16 -10.63 -2.18
N ALA A 229 8.48 -10.67 -2.33
CA ALA A 229 9.35 -11.64 -1.68
C ALA A 229 10.69 -10.98 -1.35
N PHE A 230 11.26 -11.32 -0.19
CA PHE A 230 12.50 -10.71 0.31
C PHE A 230 12.47 -9.17 0.28
N PHE A 231 11.32 -8.58 0.67
CA PHE A 231 11.05 -7.13 0.63
C PHE A 231 11.18 -6.46 -0.76
N SER A 232 11.31 -7.26 -1.81
CA SER A 232 11.34 -6.89 -3.22
C SER A 232 10.42 -7.87 -3.97
N THR A 233 10.89 -8.51 -5.03
CA THR A 233 10.21 -9.61 -5.72
C THR A 233 11.23 -10.67 -6.17
N TYR A 234 10.76 -11.78 -6.74
CA TYR A 234 11.58 -12.93 -7.12
C TYR A 234 12.52 -12.67 -8.30
N PRO A 235 13.66 -13.38 -8.42
CA PRO A 235 14.59 -13.23 -9.53
C PRO A 235 13.95 -13.42 -10.91
N THR A 236 13.00 -14.35 -11.08
CA THR A 236 12.27 -14.51 -12.35
C THR A 236 11.58 -13.20 -12.77
N VAL A 237 10.95 -12.51 -11.81
CA VAL A 237 10.22 -11.26 -12.06
C VAL A 237 11.20 -10.13 -12.37
N LEU A 238 12.31 -10.04 -11.64
CA LEU A 238 13.34 -9.03 -11.88
C LEU A 238 13.93 -9.18 -13.29
N ARG A 239 14.31 -10.41 -13.67
CA ARG A 239 14.82 -10.70 -15.03
C ARG A 239 13.79 -10.38 -16.12
N PHE A 240 12.50 -10.66 -15.87
CA PHE A 240 11.44 -10.30 -16.81
C PHE A 240 11.34 -8.78 -16.99
N ILE A 241 11.35 -8.01 -15.90
CA ILE A 241 11.28 -6.54 -15.94
C ILE A 241 12.53 -5.96 -16.62
N GLU A 242 13.71 -6.49 -16.34
CA GLU A 242 14.97 -6.14 -17.02
C GLU A 242 14.94 -6.45 -18.52
N GLY A 243 14.29 -7.56 -18.90
CA GLY A 243 14.11 -7.98 -20.28
C GLY A 243 13.00 -7.23 -21.04
N LEU A 244 12.24 -6.35 -20.39
CA LEU A 244 11.24 -5.54 -21.08
C LEU A 244 11.89 -4.64 -22.16
N PRO A 245 11.27 -4.55 -23.35
CA PRO A 245 11.74 -3.66 -24.42
C PRO A 245 11.60 -2.18 -24.02
N SER A 246 12.00 -1.28 -24.92
CA SER A 246 11.73 0.15 -24.74
C SER A 246 10.23 0.41 -24.57
N GLY A 247 9.91 1.23 -23.58
CA GLY A 247 8.54 1.61 -23.27
C GLY A 247 7.95 2.58 -24.30
N GLU A 248 8.75 3.51 -24.84
CA GLU A 248 8.28 4.50 -25.83
C GLU A 248 7.00 5.25 -25.39
N GLY A 249 6.92 5.58 -24.10
CA GLY A 249 5.76 6.24 -23.49
C GLY A 249 4.59 5.32 -23.14
N ARG A 250 4.71 4.01 -23.41
CA ARG A 250 3.69 3.00 -23.11
C ARG A 250 3.29 2.99 -21.65
N GLU A 251 1.99 2.94 -21.42
CA GLU A 251 1.42 2.88 -20.08
C GLU A 251 1.79 1.58 -19.39
N VAL A 252 2.19 1.68 -18.13
CA VAL A 252 2.45 0.53 -17.27
C VAL A 252 1.80 0.69 -15.92
N PHE A 253 1.12 -0.35 -15.45
CA PHE A 253 0.69 -0.44 -14.06
C PHE A 253 1.29 -1.69 -13.43
N LEU A 254 1.41 -1.66 -12.10
CA LEU A 254 1.81 -2.85 -11.36
C LEU A 254 0.85 -3.13 -10.21
N PHE A 255 0.74 -4.39 -9.85
CA PHE A 255 0.24 -4.76 -8.55
C PHE A 255 0.96 -5.99 -8.02
N GLY A 256 0.96 -6.14 -6.71
CA GLY A 256 1.56 -7.30 -6.09
C GLY A 256 0.78 -7.82 -4.90
N THR A 257 1.10 -9.05 -4.51
CA THR A 257 0.50 -9.69 -3.33
C THR A 257 1.57 -9.89 -2.26
N MET A 258 1.24 -9.63 -1.00
CA MET A 258 2.20 -9.76 0.10
C MET A 258 1.54 -10.32 1.36
N GLY A 259 2.29 -11.13 2.13
CA GLY A 259 1.85 -11.59 3.46
C GLY A 259 2.22 -10.64 4.61
N GLY A 260 3.06 -9.64 4.34
CA GLY A 260 3.66 -8.75 5.33
C GLY A 260 4.00 -7.38 4.76
N VAL A 261 5.26 -6.97 4.85
CA VAL A 261 5.73 -5.62 4.45
C VAL A 261 6.60 -5.67 3.19
N SER A 262 6.55 -4.61 2.39
CA SER A 262 7.38 -4.44 1.18
C SER A 262 8.41 -3.30 1.29
N PHE A 263 8.33 -2.49 2.35
CA PHE A 263 9.13 -1.26 2.52
C PHE A 263 9.05 -0.27 1.34
N GLY A 264 8.02 -0.33 0.50
CA GLY A 264 7.87 0.57 -0.65
C GLY A 264 8.63 0.13 -1.89
N MET A 265 8.76 -1.18 -2.12
CA MET A 265 9.42 -1.77 -3.30
C MET A 265 8.90 -1.27 -4.66
N GLN A 266 7.73 -0.64 -4.70
CA GLN A 266 7.20 0.03 -5.91
C GLN A 266 8.14 1.14 -6.42
N ALA A 267 8.88 1.81 -5.53
CA ALA A 267 9.73 2.95 -5.90
C ALA A 267 10.95 2.57 -6.77
N PRO A 268 11.79 1.58 -6.42
CA PRO A 268 12.87 1.16 -7.31
C PRO A 268 12.35 0.60 -8.64
N LEU A 269 11.22 -0.12 -8.64
CA LEU A 269 10.59 -0.60 -9.88
C LEU A 269 10.06 0.54 -10.74
N LYS A 270 9.45 1.57 -10.14
CA LYS A 270 9.05 2.80 -10.86
C LYS A 270 10.25 3.43 -11.55
N LYS A 271 11.37 3.56 -10.84
CA LYS A 271 12.60 4.14 -11.38
C LYS A 271 13.09 3.35 -12.59
N GLU A 272 13.08 2.02 -12.50
CA GLU A 272 13.50 1.14 -13.59
C GLU A 272 12.57 1.23 -14.82
N LEU A 273 11.25 1.23 -14.60
CA LEU A 273 10.27 1.36 -15.69
C LEU A 273 10.35 2.71 -16.39
N VAL A 274 10.50 3.80 -15.64
CA VAL A 274 10.72 5.15 -16.20
C VAL A 274 12.02 5.20 -17.00
N ARG A 275 13.11 4.62 -16.48
CA ARG A 275 14.40 4.53 -17.18
C ARG A 275 14.29 3.78 -18.50
N LYS A 276 13.41 2.78 -18.58
CA LYS A 276 13.08 2.04 -19.81
C LYS A 276 12.12 2.77 -20.74
N GLY A 277 11.65 3.97 -20.40
CA GLY A 277 10.76 4.77 -21.24
C GLY A 277 9.28 4.42 -21.08
N TYR A 278 8.87 3.66 -20.07
CA TYR A 278 7.45 3.45 -19.78
C TYR A 278 6.87 4.63 -19.01
N ARG A 279 5.54 4.79 -19.09
CA ARG A 279 4.76 5.76 -18.31
C ARG A 279 3.99 5.03 -17.19
N PRO A 280 4.47 5.06 -15.94
CA PRO A 280 3.80 4.38 -14.84
C PRO A 280 2.49 5.08 -14.44
N VAL A 281 1.36 4.37 -14.49
CA VAL A 281 0.02 4.93 -14.22
C VAL A 281 -0.51 4.57 -12.83
N ALA A 282 -0.34 3.33 -12.36
CA ALA A 282 -0.86 2.90 -11.07
C ALA A 282 -0.01 1.79 -10.42
N ALA A 283 0.02 1.75 -9.07
CA ALA A 283 0.65 0.68 -8.32
C ALA A 283 -0.17 0.32 -7.06
N HIS A 284 -0.38 -0.97 -6.79
CA HIS A 284 -1.02 -1.42 -5.54
C HIS A 284 -0.44 -2.71 -4.97
N LEU A 285 -0.40 -2.85 -3.64
CA LEU A 285 0.06 -4.07 -2.98
C LEU A 285 -1.06 -4.64 -2.11
N PHE A 286 -1.63 -5.76 -2.53
CA PHE A 286 -2.69 -6.47 -1.85
C PHE A 286 -2.14 -7.35 -0.73
N VAL A 287 -2.69 -7.22 0.47
CA VAL A 287 -2.34 -8.11 1.58
C VAL A 287 -3.09 -9.42 1.42
N MET A 288 -2.37 -10.51 1.18
CA MET A 288 -2.90 -11.85 0.95
C MET A 288 -2.38 -12.84 2.00
N PRO A 289 -2.92 -14.07 2.06
CA PRO A 289 -2.37 -15.14 2.89
C PRO A 289 -0.86 -15.36 2.65
N GLY A 290 -0.15 -15.73 3.72
CA GLY A 290 1.27 -16.06 3.65
C GLY A 290 1.49 -17.41 2.96
N ASN A 291 2.58 -17.52 2.20
CA ASN A 291 2.88 -18.71 1.41
C ASN A 291 3.86 -19.68 2.07
N TYR A 292 4.43 -19.30 3.22
CA TYR A 292 5.44 -20.10 3.93
C TYR A 292 4.75 -20.85 5.07
N GLY A 293 4.65 -22.17 4.95
CA GLY A 293 4.02 -23.07 5.92
C GLY A 293 4.84 -23.30 7.20
N ASN A 294 5.56 -22.29 7.67
CA ASN A 294 6.41 -22.38 8.86
C ASN A 294 5.65 -22.14 10.18
N LYS A 295 4.35 -21.88 10.09
CA LYS A 295 3.40 -21.64 11.18
C LYS A 295 2.06 -22.27 10.82
N THR A 296 1.24 -22.58 11.82
CA THR A 296 -0.18 -22.97 11.64
C THR A 296 -0.90 -21.93 10.78
N MET A 297 -1.69 -22.40 9.81
CA MET A 297 -2.38 -21.52 8.88
C MET A 297 -3.60 -20.89 9.56
N PRO A 298 -3.66 -19.55 9.68
CA PRO A 298 -4.80 -18.90 10.32
C PRO A 298 -5.95 -18.78 9.31
N HIS A 299 -6.76 -19.82 9.15
CA HIS A 299 -7.81 -19.94 8.13
C HIS A 299 -8.74 -18.72 8.06
N GLU A 300 -9.40 -18.34 9.15
CA GLU A 300 -10.31 -17.18 9.20
C GLU A 300 -9.59 -15.88 8.81
N ARG A 301 -8.38 -15.67 9.32
CA ARG A 301 -7.57 -14.48 8.99
C ARG A 301 -7.18 -14.47 7.51
N ASN A 302 -6.93 -15.63 6.94
CA ASN A 302 -6.59 -15.78 5.52
C ASN A 302 -7.80 -15.48 4.64
N GLU A 303 -8.99 -15.98 5.00
CA GLU A 303 -10.24 -15.65 4.31
C GLU A 303 -10.53 -14.15 4.36
N ALA A 304 -10.47 -13.53 5.54
CA ALA A 304 -10.67 -12.09 5.69
C ALA A 304 -9.69 -11.25 4.85
N ARG A 305 -8.42 -11.70 4.71
CA ARG A 305 -7.44 -11.06 3.83
C ARG A 305 -7.81 -11.18 2.35
N VAL A 306 -8.27 -12.36 1.92
CA VAL A 306 -8.71 -12.57 0.54
C VAL A 306 -9.92 -11.68 0.24
N THR A 307 -10.94 -11.67 1.09
CA THR A 307 -12.13 -10.82 0.94
C THR A 307 -11.76 -9.35 0.81
N LYS A 308 -10.96 -8.83 1.75
CA LYS A 308 -10.50 -7.43 1.74
C LYS A 308 -9.69 -7.10 0.48
N ALA A 309 -8.82 -8.02 0.03
CA ALA A 309 -8.07 -7.81 -1.20
C ALA A 309 -8.99 -7.75 -2.43
N MET A 310 -10.03 -8.58 -2.50
CA MET A 310 -11.00 -8.56 -3.60
C MET A 310 -11.85 -7.27 -3.60
N GLU A 311 -12.24 -6.76 -2.44
CA GLU A 311 -12.91 -5.45 -2.32
C GLU A 311 -12.03 -4.30 -2.84
N GLN A 312 -10.70 -4.40 -2.62
CA GLN A 312 -9.73 -3.40 -3.09
C GLN A 312 -9.50 -3.42 -4.60
N VAL A 313 -9.80 -4.53 -5.30
CA VAL A 313 -9.58 -4.64 -6.75
C VAL A 313 -10.38 -3.60 -7.52
N GLU A 314 -11.67 -3.47 -7.22
CA GLU A 314 -12.54 -2.53 -7.93
C GLU A 314 -12.10 -1.08 -7.67
N MET A 315 -11.76 -0.74 -6.42
CA MET A 315 -11.21 0.57 -6.08
C MET A 315 -9.90 0.87 -6.81
N PHE A 316 -9.00 -0.12 -6.90
CA PHE A 316 -7.73 0.02 -7.63
C PHE A 316 -7.96 0.29 -9.12
N VAL A 317 -8.84 -0.49 -9.76
CA VAL A 317 -9.15 -0.35 -11.19
C VAL A 317 -9.82 0.99 -11.47
N SER A 318 -10.87 1.38 -10.73
CA SER A 318 -11.52 2.69 -10.92
C SER A 318 -10.53 3.83 -10.74
N SER A 319 -9.74 3.79 -9.66
CA SER A 319 -8.73 4.82 -9.38
C SER A 319 -7.67 4.91 -10.50
N MET A 320 -7.28 3.78 -11.10
CA MET A 320 -6.35 3.75 -12.23
C MET A 320 -6.95 4.35 -13.52
N LEU A 321 -8.22 4.09 -13.79
CA LEU A 321 -8.92 4.60 -14.97
C LEU A 321 -9.30 6.08 -14.85
N GLU A 322 -9.50 6.58 -13.63
CA GLU A 322 -9.90 7.97 -13.36
C GLU A 322 -8.69 8.89 -13.10
N GLY A 323 -7.46 8.35 -13.06
CA GLY A 323 -6.26 9.11 -12.71
C GLY A 323 -6.17 9.46 -11.22
N GLY A 324 -6.90 8.74 -10.36
CA GLY A 324 -6.78 8.84 -8.91
C GLY A 324 -5.66 7.97 -8.32
N ALA A 325 -5.18 6.96 -9.06
CA ALA A 325 -4.19 6.01 -8.57
C ALA A 325 -2.79 6.59 -8.68
N SER A 326 -2.00 6.47 -7.60
CA SER A 326 -0.59 6.86 -7.65
C SER A 326 0.30 5.63 -7.74
N PHE A 327 1.38 5.70 -8.51
CA PHE A 327 2.43 4.67 -8.53
C PHE A 327 3.27 4.63 -7.22
N GLY A 328 2.81 5.30 -6.16
CA GLY A 328 3.63 5.60 -4.99
C GLY A 328 4.78 6.56 -5.31
N SER A 329 5.27 7.22 -4.28
CA SER A 329 6.35 8.20 -4.38
C SER A 329 7.09 8.22 -3.05
N GLY A 330 8.32 7.71 -3.03
CA GLY A 330 9.15 7.73 -1.83
C GLY A 330 9.30 6.37 -1.14
N GLY A 331 9.81 5.37 -1.86
CA GLY A 331 10.42 4.23 -1.18
C GLY A 331 11.62 4.71 -0.37
N SER A 332 11.81 4.14 0.83
CA SER A 332 12.97 4.48 1.67
C SER A 332 14.27 4.03 1.01
N LEU A 333 15.42 4.53 1.48
CA LEU A 333 16.73 4.00 1.05
C LEU A 333 16.82 2.47 1.21
N LEU A 334 16.10 1.93 2.20
CA LEU A 334 15.99 0.50 2.46
C LEU A 334 15.30 -0.26 1.31
N SER A 335 14.31 0.34 0.63
CA SER A 335 13.67 -0.27 -0.55
C SER A 335 14.66 -0.47 -1.70
N PHE A 336 15.52 0.51 -1.98
CA PHE A 336 16.56 0.41 -3.00
C PHE A 336 17.66 -0.58 -2.61
N PHE A 337 18.00 -0.64 -1.32
CA PHE A 337 18.92 -1.64 -0.79
C PHE A 337 18.40 -3.07 -1.02
N PHE A 338 17.16 -3.36 -0.62
CA PHE A 338 16.56 -4.69 -0.84
C PHE A 338 16.37 -5.01 -2.31
N TYR A 339 15.99 -4.02 -3.12
CA TYR A 339 15.94 -4.18 -4.57
C TYR A 339 17.29 -4.65 -5.12
N ARG A 340 18.41 -3.99 -4.77
CA ARG A 340 19.76 -4.41 -5.18
C ARG A 340 20.11 -5.81 -4.69
N LEU A 341 19.84 -6.12 -3.42
CA LEU A 341 20.12 -7.44 -2.86
C LEU A 341 19.36 -8.55 -3.59
N ALA A 342 18.09 -8.31 -3.95
CA ALA A 342 17.27 -9.29 -4.65
C ALA A 342 17.79 -9.68 -6.04
N HIS A 343 18.67 -8.88 -6.66
CA HIS A 343 19.36 -9.23 -7.91
C HIS A 343 20.59 -10.13 -7.70
N THR A 344 21.02 -10.31 -6.46
CA THR A 344 22.17 -11.16 -6.11
C THR A 344 21.69 -12.49 -5.55
N ARG A 345 22.51 -13.54 -5.66
CA ARG A 345 22.12 -14.90 -5.24
C ARG A 345 22.21 -15.15 -3.73
N HIS A 346 23.17 -14.55 -3.04
CA HIS A 346 23.41 -14.82 -1.62
C HIS A 346 22.18 -14.57 -0.72
N PRO A 347 21.40 -13.50 -0.91
CA PRO A 347 20.20 -13.25 -0.11
C PRO A 347 19.11 -14.30 -0.31
N TRP A 348 18.97 -14.87 -1.51
CA TRP A 348 18.01 -15.95 -1.77
C TRP A 348 18.42 -17.27 -1.12
N ASN A 349 19.72 -17.59 -1.13
CA ASN A 349 20.23 -18.73 -0.39
C ASN A 349 19.99 -18.58 1.12
N LEU A 350 20.19 -17.38 1.66
CA LEU A 350 19.88 -17.09 3.07
C LEU A 350 18.37 -17.18 3.33
N PHE A 351 17.55 -16.64 2.43
CA PHE A 351 16.11 -16.68 2.54
C PHE A 351 15.57 -18.11 2.50
N TYR A 352 16.12 -18.99 1.65
CA TYR A 352 15.82 -20.42 1.68
C TYR A 352 16.16 -21.05 3.03
N LYS A 353 17.32 -20.73 3.61
CA LYS A 353 17.71 -21.23 4.94
C LYS A 353 16.77 -20.78 6.06
N LEU A 354 16.17 -19.59 5.94
CA LEU A 354 15.18 -19.08 6.89
C LEU A 354 13.80 -19.75 6.74
N PHE A 355 13.49 -20.23 5.54
CA PHE A 355 12.22 -20.90 5.21
C PHE A 355 12.48 -22.21 4.46
N PRO A 356 13.16 -23.18 5.10
CA PRO A 356 13.57 -24.40 4.42
C PRO A 356 12.36 -25.30 4.18
N PHE A 357 12.37 -25.99 3.05
CA PHE A 357 11.47 -27.12 2.81
C PHE A 357 12.28 -28.27 2.19
N GLU A 358 11.81 -29.48 2.42
CA GLU A 358 12.44 -30.70 1.90
C GLU A 358 11.37 -31.68 1.43
N ALA A 359 11.79 -32.66 0.63
CA ALA A 359 10.92 -33.73 0.17
C ALA A 359 10.92 -34.89 1.17
N ASP A 360 9.74 -35.20 1.70
CA ASP A 360 9.45 -36.44 2.39
C ASP A 360 9.28 -37.56 1.35
N VAL A 361 10.32 -38.38 1.20
CA VAL A 361 10.37 -39.47 0.23
C VAL A 361 9.34 -40.57 0.52
N THR A 362 8.90 -40.72 1.77
CA THR A 362 7.92 -41.74 2.17
C THR A 362 6.50 -41.36 1.74
N ARG A 363 6.21 -40.05 1.70
CA ARG A 363 4.94 -39.50 1.23
C ARG A 363 4.90 -39.30 -0.28
N CYS A 364 6.05 -39.19 -0.93
CA CYS A 364 6.12 -38.84 -2.34
C CYS A 364 5.59 -39.96 -3.24
N VAL A 365 4.52 -39.67 -3.98
CA VAL A 365 3.95 -40.58 -5.00
C VAL A 365 4.59 -40.44 -6.38
N LYS A 366 5.74 -39.76 -6.48
CA LYS A 366 6.53 -39.60 -7.71
C LYS A 366 5.76 -39.04 -8.92
N CYS A 367 4.70 -38.26 -8.68
CA CYS A 367 3.84 -37.70 -9.75
C CYS A 367 4.49 -36.61 -10.63
N GLY A 368 5.70 -36.15 -10.34
CA GLY A 368 6.41 -35.15 -11.15
C GLY A 368 5.88 -33.71 -11.11
N ARG A 369 4.69 -33.43 -10.54
CA ARG A 369 4.08 -32.09 -10.52
C ARG A 369 5.01 -30.98 -10.03
N CYS A 370 5.79 -31.24 -8.98
CA CYS A 370 6.72 -30.27 -8.42
C CYS A 370 7.82 -29.85 -9.41
N ALA A 371 8.36 -30.78 -10.18
CA ALA A 371 9.35 -30.52 -11.21
C ALA A 371 8.73 -29.80 -12.41
N ALA A 372 7.57 -30.29 -12.89
CA ALA A 372 6.87 -29.72 -14.05
C ALA A 372 6.51 -28.23 -13.88
N ILE A 373 6.15 -27.82 -12.67
CA ILE A 373 5.73 -26.43 -12.41
C ILE A 373 6.87 -25.52 -11.93
N CYS A 374 8.09 -26.03 -11.77
CA CYS A 374 9.19 -25.26 -11.21
C CYS A 374 9.71 -24.22 -12.23
N PRO A 375 9.55 -22.90 -11.98
CA PRO A 375 9.95 -21.87 -12.94
C PRO A 375 11.47 -21.85 -13.20
N GLU A 376 12.28 -22.23 -12.19
CA GLU A 376 13.75 -22.24 -12.28
C GLU A 376 14.31 -23.62 -12.63
N LYS A 377 13.45 -24.62 -12.92
CA LYS A 377 13.85 -26.01 -13.14
C LYS A 377 14.77 -26.55 -12.03
N ALA A 378 14.54 -26.09 -10.80
CA ALA A 378 15.37 -26.38 -9.63
C ALA A 378 15.08 -27.76 -9.02
N ILE A 379 14.19 -28.57 -9.59
CA ILE A 379 13.79 -29.86 -9.05
C ILE A 379 14.02 -30.93 -10.10
N VAL A 380 14.86 -31.91 -9.77
CA VAL A 380 15.08 -33.14 -10.53
C VAL A 380 14.37 -34.27 -9.81
N LEU A 381 13.69 -35.16 -10.54
CA LEU A 381 13.00 -36.31 -9.96
C LEU A 381 13.86 -37.57 -10.14
N ASP A 382 14.54 -38.03 -9.08
CA ASP A 382 15.36 -39.25 -9.12
C ASP A 382 15.64 -39.83 -7.70
N PRO A 383 15.07 -40.99 -7.32
CA PRO A 383 13.71 -41.42 -7.69
C PRO A 383 12.64 -40.53 -7.02
N SER A 384 13.04 -39.59 -6.17
CA SER A 384 12.23 -38.61 -5.45
C SER A 384 12.70 -37.17 -5.77
N PRO A 385 11.93 -36.13 -5.40
CA PRO A 385 12.28 -34.75 -5.73
C PRO A 385 13.57 -34.30 -5.03
N GLN A 386 14.59 -33.98 -5.82
CA GLN A 386 15.83 -33.38 -5.37
C GLN A 386 15.83 -31.89 -5.69
N ILE A 387 15.92 -31.04 -4.66
CA ILE A 387 15.85 -29.59 -4.81
C ILE A 387 17.26 -29.01 -4.90
N ASN A 388 17.58 -28.44 -6.05
CA ASN A 388 18.76 -27.63 -6.23
C ASN A 388 18.55 -26.24 -5.57
N THR A 389 18.99 -26.10 -4.32
CA THR A 389 18.86 -24.85 -3.53
C THR A 389 19.61 -23.67 -4.14
N GLN A 390 20.57 -23.94 -5.02
CA GLN A 390 21.30 -22.91 -5.76
C GLN A 390 20.46 -22.29 -6.89
N LEU A 391 19.45 -23.00 -7.41
CA LEU A 391 18.50 -22.48 -8.41
C LEU A 391 17.17 -22.08 -7.78
N CYS A 392 16.81 -22.69 -6.64
CA CYS A 392 15.51 -22.46 -6.01
C CYS A 392 15.38 -21.04 -5.44
N GLN A 393 14.44 -20.28 -5.97
CA GLN A 393 14.06 -18.96 -5.45
C GLN A 393 13.02 -18.99 -4.31
N SER A 394 12.68 -20.19 -3.79
CA SER A 394 11.73 -20.37 -2.70
C SER A 394 10.31 -19.82 -2.95
N CYS A 395 9.80 -19.90 -4.19
CA CYS A 395 8.46 -19.39 -4.55
C CYS A 395 7.28 -20.18 -3.94
N GLN A 396 7.56 -21.31 -3.27
CA GLN A 396 6.60 -22.20 -2.60
C GLN A 396 5.56 -22.88 -3.51
N ARG A 397 5.68 -22.77 -4.85
CA ARG A 397 4.75 -23.40 -5.79
C ARG A 397 4.70 -24.93 -5.64
N CYS A 398 5.87 -25.56 -5.52
CA CYS A 398 6.00 -27.01 -5.37
C CYS A 398 5.42 -27.53 -4.04
N VAL A 399 5.56 -26.77 -2.96
CA VAL A 399 4.92 -27.00 -1.66
C VAL A 399 3.41 -26.88 -1.80
N ALA A 400 2.94 -25.76 -2.37
CA ALA A 400 1.52 -25.45 -2.54
C ALA A 400 0.75 -26.49 -3.35
N PHE A 401 1.35 -27.07 -4.39
CA PHE A 401 0.65 -27.95 -5.34
C PHE A 401 1.04 -29.42 -5.25
N CYS A 402 1.81 -29.83 -4.24
CA CYS A 402 2.00 -31.25 -3.97
C CYS A 402 0.65 -31.88 -3.56
N PRO A 403 0.18 -32.95 -4.24
CA PRO A 403 -1.11 -33.58 -3.91
C PRO A 403 -1.09 -34.35 -2.58
N VAL A 404 0.10 -34.77 -2.16
CA VAL A 404 0.33 -35.59 -0.96
C VAL A 404 1.13 -34.84 0.11
N SER A 405 1.31 -33.52 -0.07
CA SER A 405 2.10 -32.64 0.79
C SER A 405 3.47 -33.22 1.17
N ALA A 406 4.13 -33.88 0.22
CA ALA A 406 5.47 -34.44 0.40
C ALA A 406 6.56 -33.36 0.49
N LEU A 407 6.31 -32.14 0.00
CA LEU A 407 7.23 -31.02 0.14
C LEU A 407 6.77 -30.14 1.30
N GLN A 408 7.55 -30.08 2.38
CA GLN A 408 7.12 -29.41 3.62
C GLN A 408 8.31 -28.82 4.39
N VAL A 409 8.01 -27.90 5.31
CA VAL A 409 8.99 -27.38 6.26
C VAL A 409 9.28 -28.47 7.30
N PRO A 410 10.54 -28.87 7.52
CA PRO A 410 10.88 -29.90 8.49
C PRO A 410 10.34 -29.56 9.88
N LYS A 411 9.77 -30.55 10.59
CA LYS A 411 9.27 -30.43 11.97
C LYS A 411 8.14 -29.39 12.16
N LYS A 412 7.39 -29.07 11.10
CA LYS A 412 6.22 -28.18 11.14
C LYS A 412 4.97 -28.88 10.60
N PRO A 413 3.76 -28.45 11.00
CA PRO A 413 2.51 -29.02 10.46
C PRO A 413 2.47 -28.91 8.93
N ALA A 414 2.04 -29.98 8.26
CA ALA A 414 1.95 -30.07 6.80
C ALA A 414 0.72 -29.32 6.22
N GLU A 415 0.31 -28.22 6.86
CA GLU A 415 -0.79 -27.40 6.39
C GLU A 415 -0.32 -26.52 5.23
N VAL A 416 -0.83 -26.83 4.05
CA VAL A 416 -0.43 -26.17 2.81
C VAL A 416 -1.51 -25.20 2.37
N TYR A 417 -1.15 -23.91 2.28
CA TYR A 417 -2.00 -22.91 1.66
C TYR A 417 -1.82 -22.92 0.12
N ARG A 418 -2.94 -23.00 -0.60
CA ARG A 418 -3.02 -22.76 -2.05
C ARG A 418 -4.27 -21.95 -2.33
N ALA A 419 -4.16 -20.92 -3.17
CA ALA A 419 -5.28 -20.02 -3.46
C ALA A 419 -6.26 -20.62 -4.49
N MET A 420 -5.85 -21.68 -5.20
CA MET A 420 -6.64 -22.30 -6.27
C MET A 420 -6.23 -23.76 -6.52
N PRO A 421 -7.05 -24.53 -7.26
CA PRO A 421 -6.70 -25.87 -7.71
C PRO A 421 -5.46 -25.88 -8.61
N TYR A 422 -4.77 -27.03 -8.66
CA TYR A 422 -3.59 -27.23 -9.49
C TYR A 422 -3.87 -27.05 -10.98
N GLU A 423 -4.97 -27.62 -11.49
CA GLU A 423 -5.28 -27.55 -12.92
C GLU A 423 -5.58 -26.11 -13.38
N ASP A 424 -6.27 -25.34 -12.54
CA ASP A 424 -6.52 -23.92 -12.81
C ASP A 424 -5.24 -23.09 -12.82
N PHE A 425 -4.28 -23.42 -11.95
CA PHE A 425 -2.98 -22.77 -11.94
C PHE A 425 -2.16 -23.15 -13.18
N ARG A 426 -2.13 -24.46 -13.51
CA ARG A 426 -1.39 -25.01 -14.64
C ARG A 426 -1.85 -24.40 -15.96
N ARG A 427 -3.16 -24.33 -16.20
CA ARG A 427 -3.76 -23.79 -17.42
C ARG A 427 -3.27 -22.38 -17.77
N ASP A 428 -3.14 -21.51 -16.78
CA ASP A 428 -2.84 -20.10 -17.02
C ASP A 428 -1.33 -19.80 -16.96
N MET A 429 -0.57 -20.54 -16.14
CA MET A 429 0.84 -20.22 -15.85
C MET A 429 1.85 -21.05 -16.63
N LEU A 430 1.47 -22.23 -17.10
CA LEU A 430 2.37 -23.11 -17.86
C LEU A 430 2.01 -23.10 -19.34
N PRO A 431 3.01 -23.16 -20.25
CA PRO A 431 2.74 -23.34 -21.66
C PRO A 431 2.01 -24.67 -21.90
N THR A 432 1.11 -24.69 -22.89
CA THR A 432 0.36 -25.89 -23.31
C THR A 432 1.26 -27.05 -23.76
N SER A 433 2.54 -26.80 -24.00
CA SER A 433 3.56 -27.78 -24.40
C SER A 433 4.28 -28.48 -23.24
N VAL A 434 3.92 -28.21 -21.98
CA VAL A 434 4.46 -28.93 -20.82
C VAL A 434 3.48 -30.07 -20.49
N PRO A 435 3.86 -31.34 -20.70
CA PRO A 435 2.98 -32.49 -20.48
C PRO A 435 2.39 -32.53 -19.06
#